data_AF-A0A9N9A6R8-F1
#
_entry.id   AF-A0A9N9A6R8-F1
#
_cell.length_a   1.000
_cell.length_b   1.000
_cell.length_c   1.000
_cell.angle_alpha   90.00
_cell.angle_beta   90.00
_cell.angle_gamma   90.00
#
_symmetry.space_group_name_H-M   'P 1'
#
loop_
_entity.id
_entity.type
_entity.pdbx_description
1 polymer ?
#
loop_
_entity_poly.entity_id
_entity_poly.type
_entity_poly.pdbx_seq_one_letter_code
_entity_poly.pdbx_strand_id
1 'polypeptide(L)'
;MPRVSFLTHTLLIHAPVVLLGIILLIHPKKLPSAIKRIIGIPLLAAEFYVGAAYYSKCYGFDILYTTVAIVTTLRFFDFYFFTSLLNGKDVYVTTADLKAELWQPIRYRSTEKQKSENGENHQSNGTNENMIVSSFTLLPSAFLLLFLSDCINYLFHQFTAHKILSLSSIELFIMNLIGGIYICTILEGTSRLGAFAWTLINNRGVIDKSVWKPLFRHPYLSTSLSDLWSVRWHQTFRVLWMSLAYVPLRQLIRQKLRPWLTKNNNSKTSTVADMMELAIPAIGVFAISGLIHEYIVWATFYPQWIPGQMMVFFVSQAIGVIIEKIYQRLTPGLSLPVWMGRLWILLFLYFTSPYFFEPFYKAEAWRFNGDLPSVFKTVGLWTEN
;
A
#
# COMPACT_ATOMS: atom_id res chain seq x y z
N MET A 1 -26.58 -2.21 4.57
CA MET A 1 -25.69 -3.23 5.16
C MET A 1 -26.04 -3.44 6.63
N PRO A 2 -25.92 -4.64 7.21
CA PRO A 2 -26.13 -4.86 8.64
C PRO A 2 -25.00 -4.26 9.48
N ARG A 3 -25.35 -3.67 10.63
CA ARG A 3 -24.38 -3.25 11.64
C ARG A 3 -24.00 -4.45 12.50
N VAL A 4 -22.72 -4.61 12.76
CA VAL A 4 -22.19 -5.64 13.66
C VAL A 4 -21.36 -5.02 14.77
N SER A 5 -21.21 -5.74 15.89
CA SER A 5 -20.32 -5.30 16.96
C SER A 5 -18.87 -5.26 16.47
N PHE A 6 -18.02 -4.45 17.10
CA PHE A 6 -16.59 -4.39 16.78
C PHE A 6 -15.94 -5.79 16.85
N LEU A 7 -16.22 -6.54 17.92
CA LEU A 7 -15.70 -7.90 18.09
C LEU A 7 -16.17 -8.84 16.98
N THR A 8 -17.46 -8.79 16.63
CA THR A 8 -18.02 -9.59 15.53
C THR A 8 -17.36 -9.25 14.20
N HIS A 9 -17.20 -7.96 13.88
CA HIS A 9 -16.53 -7.52 12.65
C HIS A 9 -15.08 -8.03 12.60
N THR A 10 -14.34 -7.85 13.70
CA THR A 10 -12.96 -8.32 13.87
C THR A 10 -12.85 -9.83 13.61
N LEU A 11 -13.76 -10.62 14.20
CA LEU A 11 -13.78 -12.07 14.02
C LEU A 11 -14.13 -12.48 12.58
N LEU A 12 -15.10 -11.81 11.96
CA LEU A 12 -15.50 -12.10 10.58
C LEU A 12 -14.36 -11.86 9.58
N ILE A 13 -13.52 -10.86 9.80
CA ILE A 13 -12.35 -10.58 8.97
C ILE A 13 -11.18 -11.50 9.31
N HIS A 14 -10.88 -11.73 10.59
CA HIS A 14 -9.68 -12.51 10.91
C HIS A 14 -9.88 -14.02 10.80
N ALA A 15 -11.10 -14.54 10.92
CA ALA A 15 -11.34 -15.99 10.85
C ALA A 15 -10.95 -16.60 9.49
N PRO A 16 -11.36 -16.08 8.32
CA PRO A 16 -10.92 -16.59 7.03
C PRO A 16 -9.40 -16.52 6.85
N VAL A 17 -8.77 -15.42 7.27
CA VAL A 17 -7.32 -15.21 7.22
C VAL A 17 -6.58 -16.28 8.04
N VAL A 18 -7.02 -16.55 9.26
CA VAL A 18 -6.42 -17.56 10.13
C VAL A 18 -6.58 -18.95 9.51
N LEU A 19 -7.75 -19.28 8.98
CA LEU A 19 -7.99 -20.57 8.31
C LEU A 19 -7.12 -20.74 7.07
N LEU A 20 -7.00 -19.72 6.21
CA LEU A 20 -6.09 -19.69 5.08
C LEU A 20 -4.63 -19.91 5.54
N GLY A 21 -4.21 -19.23 6.59
CA GLY A 21 -2.89 -19.43 7.19
C GLY A 21 -2.65 -20.88 7.63
N ILE A 22 -3.59 -21.47 8.37
CA ILE A 22 -3.50 -22.84 8.88
C ILE A 22 -3.40 -23.85 7.71
N ILE A 23 -4.26 -23.72 6.69
CA ILE A 23 -4.27 -24.62 5.53
C ILE A 23 -2.95 -24.52 4.74
N LEU A 24 -2.41 -23.30 4.61
CA LEU A 24 -1.14 -23.07 3.92
C LEU A 24 0.03 -23.81 4.59
N LEU A 25 0.01 -23.93 5.92
CA LEU A 25 1.03 -24.61 6.73
C LEU A 25 0.97 -26.15 6.69
N ILE A 26 -0.10 -26.75 6.19
CA ILE A 26 -0.22 -28.23 6.13
C ILE A 26 0.71 -28.77 5.04
N HIS A 27 1.57 -29.75 5.31
CA HIS A 27 2.48 -30.27 4.28
C HIS A 27 1.72 -30.88 3.07
N PRO A 28 2.16 -30.72 1.80
CA PRO A 28 1.47 -31.24 0.61
C PRO A 28 1.19 -32.75 0.63
N LYS A 29 2.05 -33.54 1.28
CA LYS A 29 1.84 -34.98 1.53
C LYS A 29 0.58 -35.30 2.33
N LYS A 30 0.12 -34.39 3.20
CA LYS A 30 -1.10 -34.54 4.02
C LYS A 30 -2.32 -33.91 3.36
N LEU A 31 -2.14 -32.80 2.65
CA LEU A 31 -3.20 -32.10 1.95
C LEU A 31 -2.69 -31.59 0.59
N PRO A 32 -3.07 -32.24 -0.53
CA PRO A 32 -2.61 -31.88 -1.86
C PRO A 32 -2.90 -30.41 -2.22
N SER A 33 -1.97 -29.78 -2.95
CA SER A 33 -2.08 -28.38 -3.40
C SER A 33 -3.39 -28.07 -4.14
N ALA A 34 -3.94 -29.03 -4.91
CA ALA A 34 -5.21 -28.87 -5.60
C ALA A 34 -6.41 -28.71 -4.62
N ILE A 35 -6.46 -29.52 -3.57
CA ILE A 35 -7.52 -29.45 -2.55
C ILE A 35 -7.42 -28.12 -1.78
N LYS A 36 -6.20 -27.69 -1.44
CA LYS A 36 -5.99 -26.40 -0.80
C LYS A 36 -6.54 -25.24 -1.60
N ARG A 37 -6.31 -25.23 -2.92
CA ARG A 37 -6.87 -24.20 -3.82
C ARG A 37 -8.40 -24.20 -3.80
N ILE A 38 -9.02 -25.37 -3.87
CA ILE A 38 -10.49 -25.50 -3.81
C ILE A 38 -11.04 -24.91 -2.50
N ILE A 39 -10.41 -25.22 -1.35
CA ILE A 39 -10.82 -24.66 -0.05
C ILE A 39 -10.50 -23.17 0.06
N GLY A 40 -9.40 -22.73 -0.55
CA GLY A 40 -8.96 -21.33 -0.52
C GLY A 40 -9.93 -20.37 -1.23
N ILE A 41 -10.60 -20.81 -2.30
CA ILE A 41 -11.55 -19.96 -3.05
C ILE A 41 -12.67 -19.39 -2.17
N PRO A 42 -13.50 -20.20 -1.46
CA PRO A 42 -14.57 -19.66 -0.63
C PRO A 42 -14.05 -18.83 0.54
N LEU A 43 -12.87 -19.15 1.09
CA LEU A 43 -12.27 -18.36 2.18
C LEU A 43 -11.80 -16.97 1.71
N LEU A 44 -11.14 -16.91 0.54
CA LEU A 44 -10.74 -15.63 -0.07
C LEU A 44 -11.97 -14.81 -0.49
N ALA A 45 -13.00 -15.46 -1.02
CA ALA A 45 -14.25 -14.80 -1.36
C ALA A 45 -14.95 -14.26 -0.11
N ALA A 46 -14.97 -15.03 0.98
CA ALA A 46 -15.51 -14.58 2.26
C ALA A 46 -14.75 -13.36 2.79
N GLU A 47 -13.41 -13.40 2.80
CA GLU A 47 -12.58 -12.28 3.24
C GLU A 47 -12.88 -11.00 2.43
N PHE A 48 -12.88 -11.12 1.10
CA PHE A 48 -13.22 -10.02 0.21
C PHE A 48 -14.65 -9.51 0.40
N TYR A 49 -15.60 -10.40 0.70
CA TYR A 49 -17.00 -10.01 0.85
C TYR A 49 -17.28 -9.35 2.20
N VAL A 50 -16.63 -9.80 3.28
CA VAL A 50 -16.88 -9.30 4.65
C VAL A 50 -16.67 -7.80 4.75
N GLY A 51 -15.57 -7.26 4.18
CA GLY A 51 -15.31 -5.82 4.19
C GLY A 51 -16.37 -4.98 3.47
N ALA A 52 -17.06 -5.56 2.48
CA ALA A 52 -18.15 -4.89 1.77
C ALA A 52 -19.55 -5.18 2.33
N ALA A 53 -19.70 -6.26 3.11
CA ALA A 53 -21.00 -6.69 3.62
C ALA A 53 -21.32 -6.08 4.99
N TYR A 54 -20.30 -5.76 5.78
CA TYR A 54 -20.42 -5.30 7.16
C TYR A 54 -19.73 -3.96 7.34
N TYR A 55 -20.34 -3.08 8.15
CA TYR A 55 -19.74 -1.81 8.53
C TYR A 55 -19.86 -1.59 10.04
N SER A 56 -18.94 -0.78 10.57
CA SER A 56 -18.94 -0.32 11.96
C SER A 56 -19.41 1.13 12.04
N LYS A 57 -19.62 1.64 13.26
CA LYS A 57 -19.96 3.07 13.43
C LYS A 57 -18.79 4.01 13.14
N CYS A 58 -17.57 3.48 13.04
CA CYS A 58 -16.34 4.26 12.91
C CYS A 58 -15.71 4.00 11.55
N TYR A 59 -15.84 4.95 10.62
CA TYR A 59 -15.25 4.81 9.28
C TYR A 59 -13.75 4.57 9.31
N GLY A 60 -13.02 5.14 10.26
CA GLY A 60 -11.59 4.84 10.42
C GLY A 60 -11.31 3.34 10.60
N PHE A 61 -12.19 2.63 11.32
CA PHE A 61 -12.10 1.18 11.45
C PHE A 61 -12.51 0.48 10.17
N ASP A 62 -13.58 0.92 9.50
CA ASP A 62 -14.02 0.29 8.26
C ASP A 62 -12.97 0.42 7.15
N ILE A 63 -12.34 1.59 7.00
CA ILE A 63 -11.21 1.80 6.08
C ILE A 63 -10.08 0.84 6.42
N LEU A 64 -9.68 0.77 7.70
CA LEU A 64 -8.59 -0.09 8.14
C LEU A 64 -8.91 -1.57 7.88
N TYR A 65 -10.08 -2.03 8.28
CA TYR A 65 -10.51 -3.41 8.16
C TYR A 65 -10.69 -3.84 6.70
N THR A 66 -11.32 -3.01 5.88
CA THR A 66 -11.45 -3.27 4.44
C THR A 66 -10.08 -3.27 3.76
N THR A 67 -9.17 -2.38 4.17
CA THR A 67 -7.78 -2.38 3.68
C THR A 67 -7.04 -3.64 4.11
N VAL A 68 -7.18 -4.08 5.36
CA VAL A 68 -6.59 -5.33 5.84
C VAL A 68 -7.15 -6.50 5.04
N ALA A 69 -8.47 -6.59 4.88
CA ALA A 69 -9.16 -7.68 4.20
C ALA A 69 -8.74 -7.80 2.72
N ILE A 70 -8.65 -6.69 1.99
CA ILE A 70 -8.22 -6.75 0.59
C ILE A 70 -6.73 -7.12 0.47
N VAL A 71 -5.89 -6.63 1.36
CA VAL A 71 -4.45 -6.91 1.35
C VAL A 71 -4.15 -8.36 1.73
N THR A 72 -4.83 -8.89 2.76
CA THR A 72 -4.73 -10.31 3.14
C THR A 72 -5.25 -11.18 2.00
N THR A 73 -6.40 -10.85 1.41
CA THR A 73 -6.96 -11.56 0.24
C THR A 73 -5.93 -11.63 -0.88
N LEU A 74 -5.36 -10.50 -1.30
CA LEU A 74 -4.38 -10.46 -2.38
C LEU A 74 -3.11 -11.24 -2.06
N ARG A 75 -2.66 -11.20 -0.80
CA ARG A 75 -1.47 -11.94 -0.37
C ARG A 75 -1.70 -13.44 -0.35
N PHE A 76 -2.84 -13.90 0.16
CA PHE A 76 -3.18 -15.33 0.14
C PHE A 76 -3.52 -15.80 -1.28
N PHE A 77 -4.12 -14.94 -2.11
CA PHE A 77 -4.29 -15.23 -3.54
C PHE A 77 -2.95 -15.50 -4.23
N ASP A 78 -1.92 -14.70 -3.91
CA ASP A 78 -0.55 -14.92 -4.41
C ASP A 78 -0.01 -16.31 -4.02
N PHE A 79 -0.10 -16.68 -2.74
CA PHE A 79 0.38 -17.98 -2.25
C PHE A 79 -0.38 -19.17 -2.84
N TYR A 80 -1.72 -19.09 -2.89
CA TYR A 80 -2.55 -20.22 -3.29
C TYR A 80 -2.56 -20.43 -4.79
N PHE A 81 -2.57 -19.35 -5.57
CA PHE A 81 -2.79 -19.42 -7.01
C PHE A 81 -1.58 -18.90 -7.76
N PHE A 82 -1.16 -17.68 -7.47
CA PHE A 82 -0.30 -16.97 -8.39
C PHE A 82 1.14 -17.52 -8.42
N THR A 83 1.86 -17.40 -7.31
CA THR A 83 3.23 -17.89 -7.19
C THR A 83 3.30 -19.41 -7.33
N SER A 84 2.29 -20.14 -6.86
CA SER A 84 2.26 -21.60 -6.93
C SER A 84 2.06 -22.10 -8.37
N LEU A 85 1.12 -21.54 -9.14
CA LEU A 85 0.87 -21.95 -10.52
C LEU A 85 1.98 -21.51 -11.46
N LEU A 86 2.46 -20.26 -11.33
CA LEU A 86 3.49 -19.75 -12.24
C LEU A 86 4.84 -20.45 -12.08
N ASN A 87 5.21 -20.81 -10.85
CA ASN A 87 6.51 -21.44 -10.58
C ASN A 87 6.43 -22.97 -10.45
N GLY A 88 5.25 -23.57 -10.65
CA GLY A 88 5.03 -25.00 -10.39
C GLY A 88 5.34 -25.41 -8.94
N LYS A 89 5.21 -24.48 -7.99
CA LYS A 89 5.46 -24.74 -6.56
C LYS A 89 4.21 -25.27 -5.87
N ASP A 90 4.42 -26.10 -4.87
CA ASP A 90 3.33 -26.51 -3.98
C ASP A 90 2.74 -25.33 -3.22
N VAL A 91 1.44 -25.41 -2.92
CA VAL A 91 0.75 -24.46 -2.04
C VAL A 91 1.14 -24.78 -0.60
N TYR A 92 2.35 -24.42 -0.22
CA TYR A 92 2.92 -24.71 1.08
C TYR A 92 3.97 -23.66 1.44
N VAL A 93 3.90 -23.20 2.68
CA VAL A 93 4.86 -22.26 3.26
C VAL A 93 5.19 -22.77 4.66
N THR A 94 6.46 -22.68 5.08
CA THR A 94 6.83 -23.01 6.46
C THR A 94 6.36 -21.92 7.42
N THR A 95 6.29 -22.19 8.72
CA THR A 95 5.97 -21.14 9.71
C THR A 95 6.98 -20.00 9.70
N ALA A 96 8.27 -20.33 9.48
CA ALA A 96 9.34 -19.34 9.36
C ALA A 96 9.18 -18.47 8.12
N ASP A 97 8.86 -19.07 6.97
CA ASP A 97 8.66 -18.33 5.73
C ASP A 97 7.38 -17.49 5.80
N LEU A 98 6.27 -18.01 6.34
CA LEU A 98 5.04 -17.24 6.51
C LEU A 98 5.28 -16.03 7.40
N LYS A 99 6.01 -16.21 8.52
CA LYS A 99 6.41 -15.10 9.38
C LYS A 99 7.30 -14.12 8.62
N ALA A 100 8.29 -14.56 7.85
CA ALA A 100 9.13 -13.66 7.08
C ALA A 100 8.32 -12.86 6.05
N GLU A 101 7.41 -13.51 5.35
CA GLU A 101 6.60 -12.95 4.27
C GLU A 101 5.50 -12.00 4.77
N LEU A 102 4.96 -12.19 5.98
CA LEU A 102 4.01 -11.27 6.63
C LEU A 102 4.66 -9.93 7.00
N TRP A 103 5.94 -9.96 7.39
CA TRP A 103 6.67 -8.76 7.85
C TRP A 103 7.55 -8.14 6.76
N GLN A 104 7.73 -8.82 5.62
CA GLN A 104 8.47 -8.34 4.45
C GLN A 104 8.05 -6.94 3.96
N PRO A 105 6.76 -6.54 3.99
CA PRO A 105 6.35 -5.20 3.56
C PRO A 105 7.06 -4.06 4.28
N ILE A 106 7.38 -4.25 5.56
CA ILE A 106 7.95 -3.22 6.43
C ILE A 106 9.40 -3.53 6.85
N ARG A 107 9.98 -4.61 6.32
CA ARG A 107 11.35 -5.03 6.59
C ARG A 107 12.16 -5.22 5.30
N TYR A 108 13.45 -4.93 5.32
CA TYR A 108 14.39 -5.44 4.35
C TYR A 108 14.55 -6.95 4.55
N ARG A 109 14.72 -7.68 3.44
CA ARG A 109 15.16 -9.07 3.53
C ARG A 109 16.60 -9.02 4.06
N SER A 110 16.92 -9.78 5.11
CA SER A 110 18.30 -9.78 5.61
C SER A 110 19.22 -10.20 4.47
N THR A 111 20.24 -9.39 4.23
CA THR A 111 21.24 -9.60 3.17
C THR A 111 21.97 -10.92 3.35
N GLU A 112 22.05 -11.45 4.57
CA GLU A 112 22.65 -12.76 4.86
C GLU A 112 21.98 -13.91 4.11
N LYS A 113 20.64 -13.93 3.98
CA LYS A 113 19.93 -14.99 3.24
C LYS A 113 20.13 -14.85 1.72
N GLN A 114 20.27 -13.62 1.21
CA GLN A 114 20.63 -13.38 -0.19
C GLN A 114 22.09 -13.74 -0.49
N LYS A 115 23.01 -13.52 0.46
CA LYS A 115 24.42 -13.87 0.34
C LYS A 115 24.64 -15.38 0.43
N SER A 116 23.91 -16.09 1.30
CA SER A 116 23.99 -17.55 1.37
C SER A 116 23.44 -18.23 0.10
N GLU A 117 22.43 -17.64 -0.54
CA GLU A 117 21.88 -18.16 -1.80
C GLU A 117 22.82 -17.93 -3.01
N ASN A 118 23.67 -16.89 -2.96
CA ASN A 118 24.59 -16.55 -4.06
C ASN A 118 26.01 -17.13 -3.92
N GLY A 119 26.33 -17.83 -2.83
CA GLY A 119 27.63 -18.51 -2.67
C GLY A 119 28.86 -17.60 -2.59
N GLU A 120 28.67 -16.28 -2.45
CA GLU A 120 29.77 -15.33 -2.33
C GLU A 120 30.31 -15.31 -0.90
N ASN A 121 31.49 -15.91 -0.70
CA ASN A 121 32.30 -15.80 0.51
C ASN A 121 32.88 -14.37 0.64
N HIS A 122 32.02 -13.39 0.88
CA HIS A 122 32.48 -12.06 1.29
C HIS A 122 32.70 -12.05 2.79
N GLN A 123 33.96 -11.83 3.21
CA GLN A 123 34.31 -11.45 4.57
C GLN A 123 33.30 -10.42 5.09
N SER A 124 32.63 -10.77 6.18
CA SER A 124 31.67 -9.92 6.86
C SER A 124 32.40 -8.67 7.35
N ASN A 125 32.48 -7.63 6.50
CA ASN A 125 32.78 -6.29 6.97
C ASN A 125 31.79 -6.01 8.09
N GLY A 126 32.32 -5.86 9.30
CA GLY A 126 31.57 -5.92 10.56
C GLY A 126 30.24 -5.22 10.44
N THR A 127 29.16 -5.99 10.65
CA THR A 127 27.83 -5.42 10.87
C THR A 127 27.98 -4.34 11.93
N ASN A 128 27.70 -3.10 11.53
CA ASN A 128 27.83 -1.93 12.39
C ASN A 128 26.92 -2.15 13.61
N GLU A 129 27.47 -2.65 14.72
CA GLU A 129 26.73 -2.99 15.95
C GLU A 129 25.88 -1.79 16.43
N ASN A 130 26.31 -0.58 16.09
CA ASN A 130 25.63 0.68 16.29
C ASN A 130 24.21 0.80 15.68
N MET A 131 23.76 -0.15 14.83
CA MET A 131 22.40 -0.13 14.25
C MET A 131 21.36 -0.86 15.10
N ILE A 132 21.79 -1.66 16.09
CA ILE A 132 20.91 -2.38 17.00
C ILE A 132 20.62 -1.50 18.21
N VAL A 133 19.36 -1.12 18.41
CA VAL A 133 18.95 -0.26 19.52
C VAL A 133 17.71 -0.81 20.24
N SER A 134 17.37 -0.23 21.39
CA SER A 134 16.10 -0.50 22.06
C SER A 134 14.91 -0.05 21.20
N SER A 135 13.87 -0.87 21.09
CA SER A 135 12.65 -0.55 20.36
C SER A 135 11.86 0.60 20.97
N PHE A 136 12.08 0.92 22.25
CA PHE A 136 11.50 2.09 22.91
C PHE A 136 11.90 3.41 22.23
N THR A 137 13.01 3.42 21.47
CA THR A 137 13.40 4.58 20.64
C THR A 137 12.38 4.93 19.56
N LEU A 138 11.46 4.01 19.20
CA LEU A 138 10.37 4.27 18.26
C LEU A 138 9.25 5.10 18.86
N LEU A 139 8.97 4.94 20.17
CA LEU A 139 7.78 5.50 20.81
C LEU A 139 7.68 7.03 20.74
N PRO A 140 8.72 7.82 21.06
CA PRO A 140 8.61 9.28 21.01
C PRO A 140 8.18 9.78 19.62
N SER A 141 8.76 9.18 18.58
CA SER A 141 8.46 9.56 17.21
C SER A 141 7.09 9.06 16.73
N ALA A 142 6.63 7.89 17.20
CA ALA A 142 5.29 7.39 16.92
C ALA A 142 4.23 8.28 17.56
N PHE A 143 4.41 8.63 18.85
CA PHE A 143 3.51 9.54 19.56
C PHE A 143 3.49 10.94 18.94
N LEU A 144 4.65 11.48 18.53
CA LEU A 144 4.70 12.77 17.82
C LEU A 144 3.88 12.73 16.51
N LEU A 145 4.01 11.67 15.71
CA LEU A 145 3.25 11.52 14.47
C LEU A 145 1.74 11.39 14.71
N LEU A 146 1.34 10.64 15.73
CA LEU A 146 -0.07 10.50 16.11
C LEU A 146 -0.65 11.81 16.67
N PHE A 147 0.13 12.56 17.45
CA PHE A 147 -0.24 13.89 17.92
C PHE A 147 -0.43 14.87 16.76
N LEU A 148 0.49 14.88 15.79
CA LEU A 148 0.36 15.70 14.57
C LEU A 148 -0.88 15.30 13.77
N SER A 149 -1.16 14.00 13.66
CA SER A 149 -2.37 13.48 13.03
C SER A 149 -3.64 13.98 13.74
N ASP A 150 -3.66 13.99 15.08
CA ASP A 150 -4.77 14.52 15.89
C ASP A 150 -4.97 16.04 15.67
N CYS A 151 -3.87 16.81 15.61
CA CYS A 151 -3.92 18.25 15.30
C CYS A 151 -4.52 18.52 13.91
N ILE A 152 -4.11 17.76 12.90
CA ILE A 152 -4.65 17.88 11.54
C ILE A 152 -6.12 17.45 11.51
N ASN A 153 -6.48 16.38 12.22
CA ASN A 153 -7.87 15.93 12.32
C ASN A 153 -8.74 17.03 12.96
N TYR A 154 -8.27 17.68 14.03
CA TYR A 154 -8.93 18.81 14.66
C TYR A 154 -9.15 19.98 13.68
N LEU A 155 -8.17 20.29 12.82
CA LEU A 155 -8.33 21.26 11.74
C LEU A 155 -9.46 20.86 10.78
N PHE A 156 -9.50 19.60 10.32
CA PHE A 156 -10.56 19.12 9.44
C PHE A 156 -11.96 19.20 10.07
N HIS A 157 -12.07 18.97 11.39
CA HIS A 157 -13.36 19.07 12.10
C HIS A 157 -14.01 20.46 12.01
N GLN A 158 -13.24 21.52 11.76
CA GLN A 158 -13.77 22.88 11.56
C GLN A 158 -14.56 23.05 10.25
N PHE A 159 -14.44 22.08 9.34
CA PHE A 159 -15.08 22.11 8.03
C PHE A 159 -16.22 21.08 7.94
N THR A 160 -17.27 21.45 7.19
CA THR A 160 -18.29 20.53 6.67
C THR A 160 -17.89 20.10 5.27
N ALA A 161 -18.44 18.98 4.78
CA ALA A 161 -18.28 18.55 3.38
C ALA A 161 -18.62 19.67 2.41
N HIS A 162 -19.76 20.34 2.63
CA HIS A 162 -20.19 21.47 1.79
C HIS A 162 -19.15 22.59 1.77
N LYS A 163 -18.59 22.98 2.92
CA LYS A 163 -17.56 24.03 2.99
C LYS A 163 -16.31 23.64 2.22
N ILE A 164 -15.80 22.42 2.37
CA ILE A 164 -14.61 21.95 1.64
C ILE A 164 -14.86 21.92 0.13
N LEU A 165 -16.00 21.39 -0.29
CA LEU A 165 -16.34 21.28 -1.71
C LEU A 165 -16.66 22.64 -2.37
N SER A 166 -16.95 23.68 -1.57
CA SER A 166 -17.13 25.06 -2.04
C SER A 166 -15.84 25.89 -2.10
N LEU A 167 -14.70 25.34 -1.66
CA LEU A 167 -13.41 26.03 -1.73
C LEU A 167 -13.00 26.30 -3.18
N SER A 168 -12.19 27.34 -3.40
CA SER A 168 -11.53 27.54 -4.69
C SER A 168 -10.59 26.37 -5.01
N SER A 169 -10.22 26.18 -6.28
CA SER A 169 -9.36 25.07 -6.68
C SER A 169 -7.99 25.07 -5.98
N ILE A 170 -7.44 26.25 -5.68
CA ILE A 170 -6.16 26.38 -4.95
C ILE A 170 -6.33 26.00 -3.49
N GLU A 171 -7.38 26.48 -2.83
CA GLU A 171 -7.69 26.13 -1.43
C GLU A 171 -7.98 24.63 -1.28
N LEU A 172 -8.75 24.05 -2.21
CA LEU A 172 -9.01 22.61 -2.25
C LEU A 172 -7.71 21.82 -2.44
N PHE A 173 -6.80 22.28 -3.30
CA PHE A 173 -5.49 21.64 -3.46
C PHE A 173 -4.66 21.70 -2.17
N ILE A 174 -4.64 22.83 -1.47
CA ILE A 174 -3.98 22.94 -0.16
C ILE A 174 -4.59 21.95 0.84
N MET A 175 -5.92 21.84 0.87
CA MET A 175 -6.62 20.86 1.71
C MET A 175 -6.25 19.41 1.34
N ASN A 176 -6.11 19.10 0.05
CA ASN A 176 -5.65 17.78 -0.42
C ASN A 176 -4.21 17.49 0.03
N LEU A 177 -3.32 18.49 -0.01
CA LEU A 177 -1.94 18.34 0.48
C LEU A 177 -1.91 18.07 1.99
N ILE A 178 -2.71 18.79 2.77
CA ILE A 178 -2.87 18.55 4.22
C ILE A 178 -3.42 17.14 4.46
N GLY A 179 -4.41 16.70 3.67
CA GLY A 179 -4.94 15.33 3.71
C GLY A 179 -3.88 14.26 3.40
N GLY A 180 -2.99 14.53 2.43
CA GLY A 180 -1.86 13.65 2.12
C GLY A 180 -0.85 13.55 3.27
N ILE A 181 -0.55 14.68 3.94
CA ILE A 181 0.30 14.72 5.14
C ILE A 181 -0.36 13.92 6.27
N TYR A 182 -1.66 14.11 6.50
CA TYR A 182 -2.44 13.37 7.49
C TYR A 182 -2.29 11.85 7.29
N ILE A 183 -2.55 11.35 6.06
CA ILE A 183 -2.38 9.94 5.70
C ILE A 183 -0.95 9.45 5.97
N CYS A 184 0.07 10.24 5.63
CA CYS A 184 1.45 9.87 5.91
C CYS A 184 1.72 9.75 7.42
N THR A 185 1.25 10.71 8.22
CA THR A 185 1.49 10.74 9.67
C THR A 185 0.81 9.58 10.39
N ILE A 186 -0.46 9.29 10.08
CA ILE A 186 -1.21 8.22 10.74
C ILE A 186 -0.65 6.84 10.39
N LEU A 187 -0.33 6.60 9.12
CA LEU A 187 0.20 5.31 8.67
C LEU A 187 1.62 5.07 9.19
N GLU A 188 2.51 6.08 9.14
CA GLU A 188 3.86 5.97 9.69
C GLU A 188 3.85 5.79 11.21
N GLY A 189 3.02 6.55 11.94
CA GLY A 189 2.87 6.42 13.39
C GLY A 189 2.39 5.01 13.78
N THR A 190 1.36 4.50 13.09
CA THR A 190 0.84 3.14 13.29
C THR A 190 1.87 2.08 12.96
N SER A 191 2.65 2.26 11.89
CA SER A 191 3.72 1.33 11.51
C SER A 191 4.80 1.22 12.58
N ARG A 192 5.19 2.35 13.19
CA ARG A 192 6.18 2.37 14.29
C ARG A 192 5.66 1.69 15.54
N LEU A 193 4.38 1.88 15.88
CA LEU A 193 3.75 1.13 16.98
C LEU A 193 3.70 -0.38 16.68
N GLY A 194 3.36 -0.76 15.44
CA GLY A 194 3.39 -2.15 15.00
C GLY A 194 4.79 -2.77 15.08
N ALA A 195 5.82 -2.03 14.66
CA ALA A 195 7.22 -2.44 14.78
C ALA A 195 7.65 -2.60 16.25
N PHE A 196 7.26 -1.66 17.11
CA PHE A 196 7.49 -1.73 18.55
C PHE A 196 6.83 -2.98 19.16
N ALA A 197 5.53 -3.20 18.94
CA ALA A 197 4.82 -4.36 19.45
C ALA A 197 5.44 -5.68 18.95
N TRP A 198 5.78 -5.75 17.66
CA TRP A 198 6.41 -6.93 17.10
C TRP A 198 7.77 -7.23 17.72
N THR A 199 8.62 -6.21 17.91
CA THR A 199 9.96 -6.38 18.50
C THR A 199 9.89 -6.78 19.97
N LEU A 200 8.90 -6.29 20.73
CA LEU A 200 8.65 -6.77 22.09
C LEU A 200 8.33 -8.27 22.11
N ILE A 201 7.42 -8.72 21.25
CA ILE A 201 6.97 -10.12 21.20
C ILE A 201 8.05 -11.05 20.68
N ASN A 202 8.82 -10.63 19.66
CA ASN A 202 9.67 -11.54 18.89
C ASN A 202 11.17 -11.35 19.13
N ASN A 203 11.61 -10.14 19.50
CA ASN A 203 13.02 -9.76 19.56
C ASN A 203 13.40 -9.14 20.92
N ARG A 204 12.64 -9.44 21.98
CA ARG A 204 12.90 -8.95 23.36
C ARG A 204 13.06 -7.42 23.44
N GLY A 205 12.32 -6.69 22.61
CA GLY A 205 12.36 -5.21 22.59
C GLY A 205 13.60 -4.62 21.91
N VAL A 206 14.29 -5.38 21.06
CA VAL A 206 15.44 -4.88 20.29
C VAL A 206 15.06 -4.69 18.83
N ILE A 207 15.48 -3.57 18.24
CA ILE A 207 15.25 -3.23 16.84
C ILE A 207 16.56 -3.00 16.09
N ASP A 208 16.70 -3.65 14.94
CA ASP A 208 17.77 -3.39 13.98
C ASP A 208 17.30 -2.35 12.95
N LYS A 209 17.80 -1.12 13.05
CA LYS A 209 17.39 -0.02 12.16
C LYS A 209 17.72 -0.30 10.68
N SER A 210 18.68 -1.16 10.38
CA SER A 210 19.03 -1.53 9.01
C SER A 210 17.95 -2.40 8.35
N VAL A 211 17.18 -3.12 9.16
CA VAL A 211 16.15 -4.05 8.70
C VAL A 211 14.79 -3.38 8.58
N TRP A 212 14.49 -2.35 9.38
CA TRP A 212 13.17 -1.71 9.35
C TRP A 212 13.10 -0.59 8.32
N LYS A 213 12.05 -0.63 7.49
CA LYS A 213 11.80 0.39 6.47
C LYS A 213 10.81 1.42 7.01
N PRO A 214 11.07 2.72 6.85
CA PRO A 214 9.98 3.70 6.98
C PRO A 214 8.95 3.44 5.87
N LEU A 215 7.67 3.66 6.17
CA LEU A 215 6.61 3.53 5.16
C LEU A 215 6.72 4.63 4.11
N PHE A 216 7.12 5.82 4.55
CA PHE A 216 7.28 7.00 3.72
C PHE A 216 8.70 7.55 3.81
N ARG A 217 9.26 7.99 2.68
CA ARG A 217 10.60 8.63 2.62
C ARG A 217 10.50 10.06 2.11
N HIS A 218 10.01 10.96 2.96
CA HIS A 218 9.85 12.38 2.62
C HIS A 218 9.20 12.59 1.24
N PRO A 219 7.94 12.14 1.03
CA PRO A 219 7.29 12.17 -0.28
C PRO A 219 7.17 13.59 -0.87
N TYR A 220 7.14 14.61 -0.03
CA TYR A 220 7.15 16.03 -0.44
C TYR A 220 8.49 16.50 -1.05
N LEU A 221 9.57 15.72 -0.91
CA LEU A 221 10.87 16.00 -1.54
C LEU A 221 11.06 15.31 -2.88
N SER A 222 10.04 14.60 -3.37
CA SER A 222 10.10 13.89 -4.65
C SER A 222 10.43 14.86 -5.80
N THR A 223 11.22 14.41 -6.76
CA THR A 223 11.59 15.19 -7.96
C THR A 223 11.01 14.64 -9.25
N SER A 224 10.35 13.49 -9.19
CA SER A 224 9.51 12.92 -10.24
C SER A 224 8.38 12.09 -9.64
N LEU A 225 7.31 11.82 -10.40
CA LEU A 225 6.25 10.89 -10.04
C LEU A 225 6.80 9.48 -9.87
N SER A 226 7.80 9.08 -10.67
CA SER A 226 8.48 7.80 -10.47
C SER A 226 9.17 7.75 -9.10
N ASP A 227 9.85 8.81 -8.67
CA ASP A 227 10.48 8.88 -7.33
C ASP A 227 9.42 8.85 -6.22
N LEU A 228 8.34 9.63 -6.38
CA LEU A 228 7.21 9.65 -5.45
C LEU A 228 6.65 8.24 -5.25
N TRP A 229 6.19 7.58 -6.30
CA TRP A 229 5.44 6.33 -6.20
C TRP A 229 6.32 5.08 -5.97
N SER A 230 7.56 5.05 -6.49
CA SER A 230 8.40 3.85 -6.39
C SER A 230 9.35 3.83 -5.19
N VAL A 231 9.69 5.00 -4.64
CA VAL A 231 10.70 5.13 -3.57
C VAL A 231 10.13 5.75 -2.29
N ARG A 232 9.31 6.80 -2.41
CA ARG A 232 8.99 7.65 -1.27
C ARG A 232 7.60 7.46 -0.69
N TRP A 233 6.66 6.96 -1.48
CA TRP A 233 5.28 6.70 -1.07
C TRP A 233 5.09 5.23 -0.68
N HIS A 234 4.42 5.02 0.46
CA HIS A 234 3.79 3.78 0.89
C HIS A 234 4.51 2.46 0.50
N GLN A 235 5.70 2.23 1.06
CA GLN A 235 6.57 1.11 0.65
C GLN A 235 6.03 -0.31 0.97
N THR A 236 5.02 -0.42 1.85
CA THR A 236 4.38 -1.70 2.24
C THR A 236 3.93 -2.53 1.04
N PHE A 237 3.28 -1.91 0.06
CA PHE A 237 2.66 -2.64 -1.02
C PHE A 237 3.58 -2.94 -2.20
N ARG A 238 4.82 -2.45 -2.15
CA ARG A 238 5.76 -2.61 -3.26
C ARG A 238 5.96 -4.08 -3.66
N VAL A 239 6.13 -4.96 -2.68
CA VAL A 239 6.32 -6.40 -2.95
C VAL A 239 5.07 -6.99 -3.61
N LEU A 240 3.89 -6.66 -3.08
CA LEU A 240 2.61 -7.13 -3.59
C LEU A 240 2.37 -6.68 -5.03
N TRP A 241 2.64 -5.41 -5.35
CA TRP A 241 2.51 -4.88 -6.70
C TRP A 241 3.52 -5.49 -7.68
N MET A 242 4.73 -5.77 -7.21
CA MET A 242 5.74 -6.44 -8.02
C MET A 242 5.32 -7.88 -8.35
N SER A 243 4.80 -8.63 -7.37
CA SER A 243 4.42 -10.03 -7.57
C SER A 243 3.13 -10.17 -8.38
N LEU A 244 2.08 -9.41 -8.05
CA LEU A 244 0.76 -9.59 -8.68
C LEU A 244 0.61 -8.90 -10.03
N ALA A 245 1.24 -7.74 -10.21
CA ALA A 245 0.97 -6.89 -11.37
C ALA A 245 2.19 -6.73 -12.28
N TYR A 246 3.29 -6.22 -11.74
CA TYR A 246 4.41 -5.76 -12.57
C TYR A 246 5.16 -6.90 -13.27
N VAL A 247 5.69 -7.86 -12.50
CA VAL A 247 6.51 -8.97 -13.05
C VAL A 247 5.72 -9.80 -14.06
N PRO A 248 4.47 -10.20 -13.78
CA PRO A 248 3.70 -11.06 -14.68
C PRO A 248 3.36 -10.38 -16.00
N LEU A 249 2.90 -9.13 -15.95
CA LEU A 249 2.60 -8.38 -17.16
C LEU A 249 3.86 -8.19 -17.99
N ARG A 250 5.00 -7.89 -17.35
CA ARG A 250 6.27 -7.76 -18.04
C ARG A 250 6.72 -9.08 -18.70
N GLN A 251 6.58 -10.20 -18.00
CA GLN A 251 6.89 -11.53 -18.54
C GLN A 251 5.98 -11.87 -19.74
N LEU A 252 4.68 -11.63 -19.62
CA LEU A 252 3.71 -11.84 -20.69
C LEU A 252 4.07 -11.05 -21.94
N ILE A 253 4.43 -9.77 -21.78
CA ILE A 253 4.85 -8.91 -22.89
C ILE A 253 6.14 -9.45 -23.52
N ARG A 254 7.15 -9.77 -22.72
CA ARG A 254 8.45 -10.26 -23.22
C ARG A 254 8.35 -11.60 -23.95
N GLN A 255 7.54 -12.52 -23.44
CA GLN A 255 7.46 -13.89 -23.95
C GLN A 255 6.51 -14.00 -25.14
N LYS A 256 5.35 -13.31 -25.09
CA LYS A 256 4.30 -13.47 -26.12
C LYS A 256 4.25 -12.29 -27.08
N LEU A 257 4.16 -11.07 -26.55
CA LEU A 257 3.85 -9.90 -27.36
C LEU A 257 5.06 -9.36 -28.14
N ARG A 258 6.23 -9.30 -27.49
CA ARG A 258 7.46 -8.76 -28.09
C ARG A 258 7.89 -9.59 -29.32
N PRO A 259 8.03 -10.93 -29.26
CA PRO A 259 8.41 -11.72 -30.43
C PRO A 259 7.40 -11.61 -31.58
N TRP A 260 6.11 -11.48 -31.24
CA TRP A 260 5.06 -11.27 -32.22
C TRP A 260 5.19 -9.92 -32.95
N LEU A 261 5.44 -8.82 -32.22
CA LEU A 261 5.65 -7.49 -32.79
C LEU A 261 6.95 -7.35 -33.58
N THR A 262 8.02 -8.02 -33.14
CA THR A 262 9.35 -7.91 -33.78
C THR A 262 9.56 -8.92 -34.91
N LYS A 263 8.56 -9.74 -35.26
CA LYS A 263 8.66 -10.79 -36.28
C LYS A 263 9.15 -10.28 -37.65
N ASN A 264 8.87 -9.02 -37.98
CA ASN A 264 9.20 -8.41 -39.27
C ASN A 264 10.54 -7.63 -39.30
N ASN A 265 11.38 -7.73 -38.27
CA ASN A 265 12.71 -7.09 -38.19
C ASN A 265 12.77 -5.57 -38.47
N ASN A 266 11.64 -4.86 -38.37
CA ASN A 266 11.59 -3.41 -38.57
C ASN A 266 12.03 -2.66 -37.30
N SER A 267 12.97 -1.71 -37.43
CA SER A 267 13.46 -0.89 -36.30
C SER A 267 12.38 -0.07 -35.59
N LYS A 268 11.29 0.27 -36.29
CA LYS A 268 10.13 0.95 -35.69
C LYS A 268 9.33 0.02 -34.76
N THR A 269 9.22 -1.27 -35.09
CA THR A 269 8.41 -2.21 -34.29
C THR A 269 9.12 -2.61 -32.99
N SER A 270 10.46 -2.60 -32.96
CA SER A 270 11.22 -2.79 -31.72
C SER A 270 11.01 -1.64 -30.74
N THR A 271 10.98 -0.39 -31.22
CA THR A 271 10.73 0.81 -30.38
C THR A 271 9.35 0.75 -29.72
N VAL A 272 8.31 0.37 -30.47
CA VAL A 272 6.96 0.19 -29.93
C VAL A 272 6.93 -0.92 -28.87
N ALA A 273 7.56 -2.06 -29.13
CA ALA A 273 7.65 -3.15 -28.16
C ALA A 273 8.37 -2.71 -26.87
N ASP A 274 9.44 -1.93 -26.96
CA ASP A 274 10.17 -1.38 -25.81
C ASP A 274 9.37 -0.34 -25.01
N MET A 275 8.46 0.40 -25.67
CA MET A 275 7.51 1.28 -25.00
C MET A 275 6.41 0.47 -24.29
N MET A 276 5.87 -0.57 -24.93
CA MET A 276 4.83 -1.42 -24.34
C MET A 276 5.35 -2.19 -23.12
N GLU A 277 6.57 -2.73 -23.19
CA GLU A 277 7.23 -3.40 -22.05
C GLU A 277 7.42 -2.46 -20.85
N LEU A 278 7.56 -1.16 -21.11
CA LEU A 278 7.71 -0.14 -20.07
C LEU A 278 6.35 0.28 -19.48
N ALA A 279 5.37 0.54 -20.36
CA ALA A 279 4.12 1.19 -20.03
C ALA A 279 3.11 0.24 -19.40
N ILE A 280 2.88 -0.92 -20.02
CA ILE A 280 1.79 -1.83 -19.60
C ILE A 280 1.98 -2.34 -18.17
N PRO A 281 3.19 -2.78 -17.71
CA PRO A 281 3.36 -3.20 -16.33
C PRO A 281 3.12 -2.05 -15.34
N ALA A 282 3.49 -0.82 -15.69
CA ALA A 282 3.23 0.36 -14.86
C ALA A 282 1.72 0.64 -14.77
N ILE A 283 1.02 0.69 -15.91
CA ILE A 283 -0.44 0.86 -15.95
C ILE A 283 -1.13 -0.24 -15.15
N GLY A 284 -0.70 -1.49 -15.28
CA GLY A 284 -1.28 -2.61 -14.54
C GLY A 284 -1.15 -2.48 -13.01
N VAL A 285 0.01 -2.04 -12.52
CA VAL A 285 0.21 -1.76 -11.08
C VAL A 285 -0.75 -0.68 -10.60
N PHE A 286 -0.81 0.45 -11.31
CA PHE A 286 -1.68 1.56 -10.94
C PHE A 286 -3.16 1.24 -11.10
N ALA A 287 -3.55 0.46 -12.11
CA ALA A 287 -4.93 0.02 -12.30
C ALA A 287 -5.39 -0.90 -11.16
N ILE A 288 -4.58 -1.88 -10.76
CA ILE A 288 -4.89 -2.73 -9.60
C ILE A 288 -4.96 -1.90 -8.33
N SER A 289 -4.03 -0.95 -8.14
CA SER A 289 -4.07 -0.04 -6.99
C SER A 289 -5.35 0.81 -6.99
N GLY A 290 -5.76 1.32 -8.16
CA GLY A 290 -7.01 2.07 -8.33
C GLY A 290 -8.23 1.24 -7.99
N LEU A 291 -8.33 0.00 -8.48
CA LEU A 291 -9.44 -0.91 -8.18
C LEU A 291 -9.55 -1.22 -6.68
N ILE A 292 -8.42 -1.36 -6.00
CA ILE A 292 -8.40 -1.60 -4.56
C ILE A 292 -8.91 -0.39 -3.79
N HIS A 293 -8.47 0.82 -4.16
CA HIS A 293 -8.98 2.04 -3.52
C HIS A 293 -10.45 2.28 -3.86
N GLU A 294 -10.86 1.98 -5.09
CA GLU A 294 -12.26 2.02 -5.52
C GLU A 294 -13.12 1.10 -4.64
N TYR A 295 -12.66 -0.14 -4.41
CA TYR A 295 -13.31 -1.10 -3.53
C TYR A 295 -13.34 -0.62 -2.07
N ILE A 296 -12.23 -0.09 -1.53
CA ILE A 296 -12.18 0.42 -0.15
C ILE A 296 -13.20 1.55 0.04
N VAL A 297 -13.22 2.50 -0.89
CA VAL A 297 -14.10 3.67 -0.85
C VAL A 297 -15.55 3.26 -1.05
N TRP A 298 -15.84 2.34 -1.97
CA TRP A 298 -17.16 1.76 -2.14
C TRP A 298 -17.65 1.05 -0.88
N ALA A 299 -16.86 0.14 -0.32
CA ALA A 299 -17.23 -0.65 0.86
C ALA A 299 -17.41 0.23 2.11
N THR A 300 -16.62 1.30 2.24
CA THR A 300 -16.66 2.18 3.42
C THR A 300 -17.72 3.27 3.30
N PHE A 301 -17.85 3.89 2.12
CA PHE A 301 -18.60 5.13 1.93
C PHE A 301 -19.81 4.98 1.01
N TYR A 302 -20.36 3.78 0.88
CA TYR A 302 -21.63 3.60 0.15
C TYR A 302 -22.78 4.32 0.88
N PRO A 303 -23.63 5.12 0.20
CA PRO A 303 -23.70 5.36 -1.25
C PRO A 303 -23.00 6.64 -1.77
N GLN A 304 -22.23 7.35 -0.94
CA GLN A 304 -21.53 8.60 -1.31
C GLN A 304 -20.36 8.38 -2.30
N TRP A 305 -19.95 7.13 -2.50
CA TRP A 305 -18.96 6.73 -3.47
C TRP A 305 -19.35 7.08 -4.92
N ILE A 306 -18.37 7.50 -5.71
CA ILE A 306 -18.53 7.74 -7.16
C ILE A 306 -17.67 6.75 -7.93
N PRO A 307 -18.29 5.89 -8.77
CA PRO A 307 -17.57 4.92 -9.58
C PRO A 307 -16.51 5.54 -10.50
N GLY A 308 -15.32 4.96 -10.46
CA GLY A 308 -14.19 5.24 -11.34
C GLY A 308 -13.32 6.40 -10.89
N GLN A 309 -13.66 7.14 -9.83
CA GLN A 309 -12.84 8.28 -9.39
C GLN A 309 -11.43 7.85 -8.95
N MET A 310 -11.32 6.75 -8.18
CA MET A 310 -10.01 6.25 -7.76
C MET A 310 -9.24 5.69 -8.95
N MET A 311 -9.92 5.01 -9.87
CA MET A 311 -9.31 4.56 -11.11
C MET A 311 -8.72 5.70 -11.95
N VAL A 312 -9.46 6.80 -12.12
CA VAL A 312 -8.98 7.99 -12.84
C VAL A 312 -7.74 8.57 -12.16
N PHE A 313 -7.76 8.70 -10.82
CA PHE A 313 -6.59 9.17 -10.07
C PHE A 313 -5.36 8.30 -10.35
N PHE A 314 -5.41 7.00 -10.08
CA PHE A 314 -4.24 6.13 -10.17
C PHE A 314 -3.77 5.91 -11.61
N VAL A 315 -4.68 5.74 -12.58
CA VAL A 315 -4.27 5.59 -13.99
C VAL A 315 -3.62 6.86 -14.52
N SER A 316 -4.08 8.05 -14.09
CA SER A 316 -3.40 9.30 -14.42
C SER A 316 -1.96 9.30 -13.90
N GLN A 317 -1.71 8.85 -12.67
CA GLN A 317 -0.33 8.74 -12.14
C GLN A 317 0.55 7.82 -13.00
N ALA A 318 0.02 6.68 -13.47
CA ALA A 318 0.73 5.80 -14.40
C ALA A 318 1.13 6.52 -15.69
N ILE A 319 0.22 7.29 -16.28
CA ILE A 319 0.48 8.07 -17.49
C ILE A 319 1.60 9.08 -17.22
N GLY A 320 1.55 9.80 -16.10
CA GLY A 320 2.60 10.73 -15.69
C GLY A 320 3.98 10.06 -15.57
N VAL A 321 4.06 8.89 -14.92
CA VAL A 321 5.30 8.10 -14.81
C VAL A 321 5.81 7.64 -16.19
N ILE A 322 4.91 7.28 -17.12
CA ILE A 322 5.29 6.88 -18.47
C ILE A 322 5.85 8.07 -19.25
N ILE A 323 5.21 9.24 -19.16
CA ILE A 323 5.68 10.48 -19.78
C ILE A 323 7.10 10.82 -19.32
N GLU A 324 7.37 10.74 -18.01
CA GLU A 324 8.71 10.97 -17.45
C GLU A 324 9.76 10.03 -18.05
N LYS A 325 9.43 8.75 -18.18
CA LYS A 325 10.37 7.77 -18.74
C LYS A 325 10.56 7.92 -20.24
N ILE A 326 9.52 8.31 -20.98
CA ILE A 326 9.64 8.65 -22.39
C ILE A 326 10.55 9.88 -22.53
N TYR A 327 10.33 10.92 -21.73
CA TYR A 327 11.17 12.11 -21.72
C TYR A 327 12.65 11.78 -21.44
N GLN A 328 12.93 10.97 -20.42
CA GLN A 328 14.29 10.52 -20.10
C GLN A 328 14.94 9.72 -21.24
N ARG A 329 14.16 8.94 -21.99
CA ARG A 329 14.65 8.22 -23.17
C ARG A 329 14.91 9.15 -24.35
N LEU A 330 14.06 10.16 -24.55
CA LEU A 330 14.18 11.11 -25.67
C LEU A 330 15.25 12.18 -25.42
N THR A 331 15.59 12.45 -24.16
CA THR A 331 16.61 13.44 -23.78
C THR A 331 17.69 12.83 -22.88
N PRO A 332 18.45 11.81 -23.36
CA PRO A 332 19.51 11.20 -22.57
C PRO A 332 20.54 12.25 -22.12
N GLY A 333 20.82 12.32 -20.82
CA GLY A 333 21.80 13.25 -20.24
C GLY A 333 21.25 14.62 -19.85
N LEU A 334 20.02 14.98 -20.21
CA LEU A 334 19.38 16.20 -19.73
C LEU A 334 18.77 15.95 -18.35
N SER A 335 19.48 16.33 -17.29
CA SER A 335 18.90 16.35 -15.94
C SER A 335 18.08 17.62 -15.74
N LEU A 336 16.76 17.49 -15.58
CA LEU A 336 15.93 18.62 -15.19
C LEU A 336 16.38 19.16 -13.81
N PRO A 337 16.43 20.48 -13.62
CA PRO A 337 16.62 21.09 -12.31
C PRO A 337 15.60 20.54 -11.30
N VAL A 338 16.05 20.32 -10.06
CA VAL A 338 15.24 19.75 -8.97
C VAL A 338 13.90 20.47 -8.78
N TRP A 339 13.88 21.80 -8.90
CA TRP A 339 12.67 22.61 -8.72
C TRP A 339 11.63 22.37 -9.83
N MET A 340 12.06 22.11 -11.08
CA MET A 340 11.14 21.80 -12.19
C MET A 340 10.45 20.46 -11.96
N GLY A 341 11.20 19.47 -11.47
CA GLY A 341 10.65 18.17 -11.09
C GLY A 341 9.61 18.26 -9.96
N ARG A 342 9.88 19.11 -8.96
CA ARG A 342 8.91 19.39 -7.89
C ARG A 342 7.67 20.11 -8.41
N LEU A 343 7.84 21.12 -9.26
CA LEU A 343 6.72 21.82 -9.90
C LEU A 343 5.88 20.86 -10.73
N TRP A 344 6.50 19.97 -11.49
CA TRP A 344 5.82 18.92 -12.27
C TRP A 344 4.93 18.04 -11.38
N ILE A 345 5.43 17.56 -10.24
CA ILE A 345 4.63 16.76 -9.30
C ILE A 345 3.48 17.59 -8.73
N LEU A 346 3.75 18.84 -8.30
CA LEU A 346 2.73 19.70 -7.72
C LEU A 346 1.59 19.97 -8.72
N LEU A 347 1.92 20.25 -9.97
CA LEU A 347 0.93 20.40 -11.05
C LEU A 347 0.14 19.10 -11.24
N PHE A 348 0.81 17.96 -11.27
CA PHE A 348 0.14 16.67 -11.44
C PHE A 348 -0.84 16.39 -10.30
N LEU A 349 -0.41 16.59 -9.05
CA LEU A 349 -1.25 16.43 -7.86
C LEU A 349 -2.37 17.47 -7.81
N TYR A 350 -2.14 18.71 -8.27
CA TYR A 350 -3.18 19.73 -8.36
C TYR A 350 -4.37 19.25 -9.19
N PHE A 351 -4.12 18.68 -10.37
CA PHE A 351 -5.18 18.20 -11.25
C PHE A 351 -5.78 16.85 -10.83
N THR A 352 -4.98 15.98 -10.20
CA THR A 352 -5.40 14.59 -9.95
C THR A 352 -5.90 14.34 -8.54
N SER A 353 -5.36 15.02 -7.52
CA SER A 353 -5.72 14.78 -6.11
C SER A 353 -7.21 14.95 -5.77
N PRO A 354 -8.00 15.83 -6.42
CA PRO A 354 -9.44 15.90 -6.15
C PRO A 354 -10.15 14.55 -6.35
N TYR A 355 -9.79 13.79 -7.39
CA TYR A 355 -10.37 12.46 -7.64
C TYR A 355 -10.08 11.45 -6.53
N PHE A 356 -8.99 11.63 -5.78
CA PHE A 356 -8.65 10.78 -4.64
C PHE A 356 -9.38 11.21 -3.38
N PHE A 357 -9.42 12.52 -3.07
CA PHE A 357 -9.93 13.00 -1.78
C PHE A 357 -11.44 13.27 -1.76
N GLU A 358 -12.07 13.54 -2.90
CA GLU A 358 -13.48 13.93 -2.96
C GLU A 358 -14.45 12.91 -2.30
N PRO A 359 -14.29 11.58 -2.46
CA PRO A 359 -15.14 10.62 -1.76
C PRO A 359 -15.03 10.72 -0.23
N PHE A 360 -13.83 11.00 0.29
CA PHE A 360 -13.61 11.20 1.72
C PHE A 360 -14.28 12.49 2.20
N TYR A 361 -14.23 13.55 1.38
CA TYR A 361 -14.93 14.82 1.64
C TYR A 361 -16.44 14.66 1.70
N LYS A 362 -17.03 13.97 0.73
CA LYS A 362 -18.46 13.71 0.69
C LYS A 362 -18.95 12.84 1.86
N ALA A 363 -18.12 11.89 2.29
CA ALA A 363 -18.42 11.03 3.43
C ALA A 363 -18.13 11.68 4.80
N GLU A 364 -17.59 12.91 4.83
CA GLU A 364 -17.07 13.57 6.04
C GLU A 364 -16.18 12.62 6.88
N ALA A 365 -15.30 11.86 6.23
CA ALA A 365 -14.61 10.72 6.84
C ALA A 365 -13.79 11.06 8.11
N TRP A 366 -13.39 12.33 8.29
CA TRP A 366 -12.70 12.81 9.49
C TRP A 366 -13.62 12.96 10.72
N ARG A 367 -14.91 13.22 10.52
CA ARG A 367 -15.84 13.53 11.64
C ARG A 367 -16.15 12.33 12.52
N PHE A 368 -16.01 11.13 11.98
CA PHE A 368 -16.36 9.88 12.67
C PHE A 368 -15.31 9.45 13.70
N ASN A 369 -14.15 10.12 13.74
CA ASN A 369 -13.22 10.03 14.86
C ASN A 369 -13.74 10.76 16.10
N GLY A 370 -14.85 11.49 15.99
CA GLY A 370 -15.49 12.21 17.09
C GLY A 370 -15.93 11.32 18.25
N ASP A 371 -15.96 9.99 18.14
CA ASP A 371 -16.22 9.09 19.28
C ASP A 371 -14.94 8.50 19.91
N LEU A 372 -13.79 8.62 19.25
CA LEU A 372 -12.53 8.11 19.77
C LEU A 372 -11.93 9.13 20.77
N PRO A 373 -11.23 8.68 21.82
CA PRO A 373 -10.51 9.57 22.72
C PRO A 373 -9.42 10.30 21.93
N SER A 374 -9.63 11.57 21.60
CA SER A 374 -8.55 12.45 21.13
C SER A 374 -7.79 13.00 22.33
N VAL A 375 -6.53 13.42 22.11
CA VAL A 375 -5.77 14.10 23.17
C VAL A 375 -6.52 15.36 23.59
N PHE A 376 -7.10 16.08 22.63
CA PHE A 376 -7.90 17.29 22.85
C PHE A 376 -9.20 17.05 23.65
N LYS A 377 -9.90 15.93 23.44
CA LYS A 377 -11.01 15.51 24.31
C LYS A 377 -10.53 15.24 25.74
N THR A 378 -9.41 14.53 25.85
CA THR A 378 -8.85 14.12 27.15
C THR A 378 -8.39 15.32 27.99
N VAL A 379 -7.89 16.38 27.34
CA VAL A 379 -7.48 17.63 28.02
C VAL A 379 -8.60 18.68 28.13
N GLY A 380 -9.85 18.34 27.81
CA GLY A 380 -11.00 19.25 27.93
C GLY A 380 -11.01 20.44 26.96
N LEU A 381 -10.18 20.41 25.91
CA LEU A 381 -10.16 21.42 24.85
C LEU A 381 -11.24 21.20 23.79
N TRP A 382 -11.99 20.11 23.90
CA TRP A 382 -13.11 19.78 23.02
C TRP A 382 -14.39 19.66 23.84
N THR A 383 -15.24 20.68 23.75
CA THR A 383 -16.62 20.64 24.26
C THR A 383 -17.54 20.26 23.11
N GLU A 384 -18.31 19.19 23.27
CA GLU A 384 -19.39 18.83 22.34
C GLU A 384 -20.43 19.96 22.35
N ASN A 385 -20.45 20.75 21.27
CA ASN A 385 -21.48 21.75 20.99
C ASN A 385 -22.32 21.30 19.81
#